data_AF-D4GEY1-F1
#
_entry.id   AF-D4GEY1-F1
#
_cell.length_a   1.000
_cell.length_b   1.000
_cell.length_c   1.000
_cell.angle_alpha   90.00
_cell.angle_beta   90.00
_cell.angle_gamma   90.00
#
_symmetry.space_group_name_H-M   'P 1'
#
loop_
_entity.id
_entity.type
_entity.pdbx_description
1 polymer ?
#
loop_
_entity_poly.entity_id
_entity_poly.type
_entity_poly.pdbx_seq_one_letter_code
_entity_poly.pdbx_strand_id
1 'polypeptide(L)' 'MSITISVLLENRLKPESKNLLRAKAGLSLFIQDENYSILFDTSPDDSFMHNAGDLLPVD' A
#
# COMPACT_ATOMS: atom_id res chain seq x y z
N MET A 1 -14.25 -16.35 11.49
CA MET A 1 -13.99 -15.39 10.39
C MET A 1 -13.07 -14.31 10.89
N SER A 2 -11.93 -14.12 10.23
CA SER A 2 -11.00 -13.02 10.49
C SER A 2 -11.00 -12.10 9.27
N ILE A 3 -11.10 -10.80 9.51
CA ILE A 3 -10.85 -9.79 8.49
C ILE A 3 -9.41 -9.33 8.67
N THR A 4 -8.63 -9.33 7.59
CA THR A 4 -7.29 -8.75 7.56
C THR A 4 -7.36 -7.37 6.93
N ILE A 5 -6.78 -6.38 7.61
CA ILE A 5 -6.64 -5.02 7.11
C ILE A 5 -5.15 -4.72 7.01
N SER A 6 -4.68 -4.56 5.78
CA SER A 6 -3.32 -4.08 5.47
C SER A 6 -3.38 -2.60 5.12
N VAL A 7 -2.46 -1.82 5.69
CA VAL A 7 -2.45 -0.36 5.55
C VAL A 7 -1.11 0.07 4.96
N LEU A 8 -1.17 0.83 3.87
CA LEU A 8 -0.03 1.56 3.33
C LEU A 8 -0.20 3.04 3.60
N LEU A 9 0.71 3.60 4.40
CA LEU A 9 0.79 5.04 4.67
C LEU A 9 2.00 5.62 3.93
N GLU A 10 1.73 6.43 2.91
CA GLU A 10 2.76 6.90 1.95
C GLU A 10 3.42 8.21 2.38
N ASN A 11 2.94 8.85 3.46
CA ASN A 11 3.35 10.19 3.87
C ASN A 11 4.83 10.32 4.27
N ARG A 12 5.47 9.23 4.73
CA ARG A 12 6.85 9.29 5.25
C ARG A 12 7.60 7.99 4.98
N LEU A 13 8.69 8.11 4.25
CA LEU A 13 9.60 6.99 3.99
C LEU A 13 10.53 6.78 5.17
N LYS A 14 10.76 5.50 5.51
CA LYS A 14 11.92 5.13 6.32
C LYS A 14 13.21 5.49 5.56
N PRO A 15 14.30 5.84 6.25
CA PRO A 15 15.55 6.22 5.59
C PRO A 15 16.03 5.22 4.54
N GLU A 16 15.86 3.93 4.81
CA GLU A 16 16.21 2.80 3.94
C GLU A 16 15.25 2.58 2.76
N SER A 17 14.12 3.27 2.69
CA SER A 17 13.15 3.20 1.59
C SER A 17 13.17 4.43 0.67
N LYS A 18 14.03 5.42 0.94
CA LYS A 18 14.04 6.72 0.24
C LYS A 18 14.21 6.65 -1.28
N ASN A 19 14.85 5.60 -1.79
CA ASN A 19 15.09 5.42 -3.23
C ASN A 19 14.18 4.35 -3.86
N LEU A 20 13.39 3.64 -3.05
CA LEU A 20 12.54 2.55 -3.50
C LEU A 20 11.08 3.00 -3.55
N LEU A 21 10.64 3.76 -2.55
CA LEU A 21 9.26 4.19 -2.42
C LEU A 21 9.10 5.67 -2.76
N ARG A 22 7.92 6.05 -3.24
CA ARG A 22 7.51 7.43 -3.46
C ARG A 22 6.77 7.95 -2.22
N ALA A 23 7.29 9.00 -1.60
CA ALA A 23 6.60 9.67 -0.50
C ALA A 23 5.47 10.53 -1.05
N LYS A 24 4.24 10.31 -0.60
CA LYS A 24 3.07 11.12 -1.00
C LYS A 24 2.05 11.20 0.12
N ALA A 25 1.29 12.30 0.15
CA ALA A 25 0.08 12.38 0.96
C ALA A 25 -0.94 11.34 0.46
N GLY A 26 -1.02 10.19 1.11
CA GLY A 26 -1.80 9.04 0.62
C GLY A 26 -2.01 7.96 1.69
N LEU A 27 -3.21 7.41 1.71
CA LEU A 27 -3.61 6.27 2.52
C LEU A 27 -4.29 5.22 1.64
N SER A 28 -3.75 4.02 1.66
CA SER A 28 -4.32 2.86 1.01
C SER A 28 -4.69 1.78 2.02
N LEU A 29 -5.92 1.26 1.92
CA LEU A 29 -6.47 0.20 2.77
C LEU A 29 -6.82 -1.00 1.90
N PHE A 30 -6.15 -2.11 2.15
CA PHE A 30 -6.49 -3.41 1.57
C PHE A 30 -7.18 -4.26 2.63
N ILE A 31 -8.45 -4.57 2.40
CA ILE A 31 -9.32 -5.28 3.33
C ILE A 31 -9.70 -6.60 2.67
N GLN A 32 -9.45 -7.71 3.36
CA GLN A 32 -9.76 -9.02 2.82
C GLN A 32 -10.25 -9.99 3.90
N ASP A 33 -11.07 -10.94 3.46
CA ASP A 33 -11.36 -12.18 4.16
C ASP A 33 -11.00 -13.37 3.26
N GLU A 34 -11.56 -14.54 3.56
CA GLU A 34 -11.31 -15.79 2.81
C GLU A 34 -11.92 -15.82 1.40
N ASN A 35 -12.87 -14.94 1.08
CA ASN A 35 -13.64 -14.96 -0.16
C ASN A 35 -13.58 -13.65 -0.95
N TYR A 36 -13.35 -12.53 -0.26
CA TYR A 36 -13.47 -11.19 -0.84
C TYR A 36 -12.27 -10.31 -0.49
N SER A 37 -11.94 -9.44 -1.42
CA SER A 37 -10.95 -8.38 -1.23
C SER A 37 -11.45 -7.05 -1.79
N ILE A 38 -11.12 -5.96 -1.10
CA ILE A 38 -11.43 -4.60 -1.51
C ILE A 38 -10.19 -3.74 -1.25
N LEU A 39 -9.85 -2.91 -2.24
CA LEU A 39 -8.81 -1.89 -2.13
C LEU A 39 -9.47 -0.50 -2.14
N PHE A 40 -9.22 0.28 -1.08
CA PHE A 40 -9.50 1.70 -1.04
C PHE A 40 -8.20 2.46 -1.13
N ASP A 41 -8.01 3.24 -2.19
CA ASP A 41 -6.87 4.11 -2.35
C ASP A 41 -7.33 5.56 -2.42
N THR A 42 -6.64 6.44 -1.71
CA THR A 42 -6.91 7.88 -1.67
C THR A 42 -5.84 8.69 -2.39
N SER A 43 -4.83 8.03 -2.93
CA SER A 43 -3.73 8.68 -3.60
C SER A 43 -4.21 9.38 -4.89
N PRO A 44 -3.78 10.63 -5.12
CA PRO A 44 -4.22 11.41 -6.28
C PRO A 44 -3.46 11.04 -7.57
N ASP A 45 -2.52 10.09 -7.50
CA ASP A 45 -1.61 9.70 -8.57
C ASP A 45 -1.28 8.19 -8.51
N ASP A 46 -0.28 7.74 -9.27
CA ASP A 46 0.13 6.35 -9.41
C ASP A 46 1.07 5.85 -8.29
N SER A 47 1.29 6.64 -7.23
CA SER A 47 2.27 6.30 -6.19
C SER A 47 2.00 4.96 -5.51
N PHE A 48 0.71 4.65 -5.27
CA PHE A 48 0.31 3.38 -4.67
C PHE A 48 0.79 2.21 -5.51
N MET A 49 0.54 2.22 -6.83
CA MET A 49 0.91 1.11 -7.71
C MET A 49 2.43 0.90 -7.76
N HIS A 50 3.20 1.99 -7.77
CA HIS A 50 4.66 1.94 -7.66
C HIS A 50 5.07 1.28 -6.34
N ASN A 51 4.56 1.80 -5.22
CA ASN A 51 4.97 1.37 -3.87
C ASN A 51 4.53 -0.06 -3.54
N ALA A 52 3.33 -0.47 -3.98
CA ALA A 52 2.79 -1.80 -3.76
C ALA A 52 3.59 -2.87 -4.52
N GLY A 53 4.04 -2.56 -5.75
CA GLY A 53 4.89 -3.46 -6.53
C GLY A 53 6.24 -3.72 -5.88
N ASP A 54 6.85 -2.71 -5.26
CA ASP A 54 8.13 -2.85 -4.55
C ASP A 54 8.00 -3.50 -3.15
N LEU A 55 6.79 -3.52 -2.56
CA LEU A 55 6.52 -4.09 -1.25
C LEU A 55 6.01 -5.54 -1.28
N LEU A 56 5.42 -5.98 -2.40
CA LEU A 56 4.99 -7.36 -2.58
C LEU A 56 6.13 -8.17 -3.20
N PRO A 57 6.59 -9.27 -2.56
CA PRO A 57 7.54 -10.16 -3.21
C PRO A 57 6.87 -10.73 -4.47
N VAL A 58 7.52 -10.51 -5.62
CA VAL A 58 7.23 -11.24 -6.85
C VAL A 58 7.84 -12.62 -6.66
N ASP A 59 7.00 -13.64 -6.49
CA ASP A 59 7.44 -15.04 -6.63
C ASP A 59 7.96 -15.30 -8.05
#